data_AF-A0A4Y5SSS0-F1
#
_entry.id   AF-A0A4Y5SSS0-F1
#
_cell.length_a   1.000
_cell.length_b   1.000
_cell.length_c   1.000
_cell.angle_alpha   90.00
_cell.angle_beta   90.00
_cell.angle_gamma   90.00
#
_symmetry.space_group_name_H-M   'P 1'
#
loop_
_entity.id
_entity.type
_entity.pdbx_description
1 polymer ?
#
loop_
_entity_poly.entity_id
_entity_poly.type
_entity_poly.pdbx_seq_one_letter_code
_entity_poly.pdbx_strand_id
1 'polypeptide(L)'
;MAFTSADRQRIIDDYLAQTGRPMFIPGEFVDWLAGEPEHEAYDWFYGMDDVTAAREHRIAMARRMAGGLRITVSVQEVTTTVVHIAPREYPAFISPMSTRRSGGGYTPFDPHNPADMAELQREGAVAMQSWLNRYAGAFADTDLSVMREIAARASPPALSA
;
A
#
# COMPACT_ATOMS: atom_id res chain seq x y z
N MET A 1 -5.28 -8.82 17.10
CA MET A 1 -4.42 -7.79 17.73
C MET A 1 -3.18 -7.61 16.88
N ALA A 2 -2.61 -6.41 16.79
CA ALA A 2 -1.34 -6.21 16.08
C ALA A 2 -0.19 -6.37 17.08
N PHE A 3 0.65 -7.39 16.90
CA PHE A 3 1.86 -7.56 17.70
C PHE A 3 2.81 -6.38 17.51
N THR A 4 3.41 -5.90 18.60
CA THR A 4 4.50 -4.91 18.53
C THR A 4 5.79 -5.58 18.04
N SER A 5 6.83 -4.79 17.76
CA SER A 5 8.16 -5.36 17.44
C SER A 5 8.74 -6.15 18.61
N ALA A 6 8.48 -5.72 19.86
CA ALA A 6 8.94 -6.41 21.05
C ALA A 6 8.23 -7.76 21.23
N ASP A 7 6.92 -7.81 21.00
CA ASP A 7 6.16 -9.07 21.08
C ASP A 7 6.64 -10.08 20.03
N ARG A 8 6.89 -9.62 18.80
CA ARG A 8 7.43 -10.48 17.73
C ARG A 8 8.80 -11.05 18.09
N GLN A 9 9.68 -10.24 18.67
CA GLN A 9 11.01 -10.71 19.10
C GLN A 9 10.87 -11.77 20.19
N ARG A 10 10.02 -11.51 21.21
CA ARG A 10 9.77 -12.47 22.30
C ARG A 10 9.24 -13.80 21.78
N ILE A 11 8.26 -13.78 20.87
CA ILE A 11 7.72 -14.99 20.24
C ILE A 11 8.82 -15.81 19.54
N ILE A 12 9.73 -15.14 18.82
CA ILE A 12 10.84 -15.80 18.14
C ILE A 12 11.82 -16.39 19.15
N ASP A 13 12.16 -15.64 20.21
CA ASP A 13 13.09 -16.10 21.25
C ASP A 13 12.51 -17.31 22.02
N ASP A 14 11.21 -17.27 22.35
CA ASP A 14 10.49 -18.35 23.01
C ASP A 14 10.47 -19.62 22.14
N TYR A 15 10.26 -19.49 20.83
CA TYR A 15 10.34 -20.61 19.87
C TYR A 15 11.74 -21.22 19.83
N LEU A 16 12.79 -20.39 19.74
CA LEU A 16 14.18 -20.88 19.67
C LEU A 16 14.59 -21.57 20.98
N ALA A 17 14.15 -21.03 22.12
CA ALA A 17 14.38 -21.64 23.43
C ALA A 17 13.69 -23.00 23.58
N GLN A 18 12.43 -23.12 23.13
CA GLN A 18 11.66 -24.36 23.22
C GLN A 18 12.14 -25.46 22.27
N THR A 19 12.54 -25.08 21.05
CA THR A 19 12.95 -26.04 20.01
C THR A 19 14.44 -26.35 20.01
N GLY A 20 15.25 -25.56 20.73
CA GLY A 20 16.71 -25.67 20.74
C GLY A 20 17.37 -25.32 19.40
N ARG A 21 16.64 -24.66 18.49
CA ARG A 21 17.14 -24.30 17.16
C ARG A 21 18.18 -23.16 17.29
N PRO A 22 19.29 -23.24 16.52
CA PRO A 22 20.34 -22.22 16.61
C PRO A 22 19.97 -20.93 15.87
N MET A 23 18.91 -20.93 15.05
CA MET A 23 18.46 -19.78 14.26
C MET A 23 16.99 -19.90 13.89
N PHE A 24 16.36 -18.76 13.59
CA PHE A 24 14.97 -18.71 13.15
C PHE A 24 14.84 -19.07 11.67
N ILE A 25 14.12 -20.14 11.37
CA ILE A 25 13.78 -20.57 10.01
C ILE A 25 12.26 -20.45 9.84
N PRO A 26 11.75 -19.55 8.96
CA PRO A 26 10.32 -19.27 8.87
C PRO A 26 9.44 -20.49 8.60
N GLY A 27 9.87 -21.39 7.72
CA GLY A 27 9.12 -22.62 7.42
C GLY A 27 9.01 -23.54 8.64
N GLU A 28 10.12 -23.78 9.33
CA GLU A 28 10.13 -24.62 10.54
C GLU A 28 9.34 -24.01 11.69
N PHE A 29 9.34 -22.67 11.80
CA PHE A 29 8.51 -21.97 12.78
C PHE A 29 7.03 -22.16 12.51
N VAL A 30 6.61 -22.01 11.24
CA VAL A 30 5.21 -22.22 10.83
C VAL A 30 4.80 -23.67 11.11
N ASP A 31 5.63 -24.64 10.73
CA ASP A 31 5.37 -26.07 10.97
C ASP A 31 5.29 -26.41 12.46
N TRP A 32 6.16 -25.84 13.29
CA TRP A 32 6.08 -25.98 14.75
C TRP A 32 4.79 -25.36 15.30
N LEU A 33 4.48 -24.12 14.89
CA LEU A 33 3.31 -23.40 15.35
C LEU A 33 2.01 -24.12 14.97
N ALA A 34 1.99 -24.90 13.88
CA ALA A 34 0.84 -25.73 13.49
C ALA A 34 0.42 -26.70 14.61
N GLY A 35 1.37 -27.18 15.42
CA GLY A 35 1.15 -28.08 16.54
C GLY A 35 0.74 -27.38 17.85
N GLU A 36 0.73 -26.05 17.90
CA GLU A 36 0.55 -25.26 19.11
C GLU A 36 -0.70 -24.34 19.02
N PRO A 37 -1.93 -24.90 18.99
CA PRO A 37 -3.17 -24.15 18.77
C PRO A 37 -3.49 -23.10 19.83
N GLU A 38 -2.98 -23.27 21.06
CA GLU A 38 -3.17 -22.33 22.17
C GLU A 38 -2.10 -21.23 22.21
N HIS A 39 -1.12 -21.28 21.29
CA HIS A 39 -0.06 -20.29 21.24
C HIS A 39 -0.63 -18.93 20.82
N GLU A 40 -0.20 -17.84 21.47
CA GLU A 40 -0.73 -16.49 21.23
C GLU A 40 -0.63 -16.04 19.77
N ALA A 41 0.36 -16.56 19.03
CA ALA A 41 0.59 -16.24 17.63
C ALA A 41 -0.18 -17.17 16.65
N TYR A 42 -0.86 -18.22 17.14
CA TYR A 42 -1.46 -19.25 16.29
C TYR A 42 -2.47 -18.66 15.31
N ASP A 43 -3.45 -17.91 15.82
CA ASP A 43 -4.49 -17.27 15.01
C ASP A 43 -3.93 -16.31 13.95
N TRP A 44 -2.70 -15.81 14.13
CA TRP A 44 -2.09 -14.92 13.16
C TRP A 44 -1.65 -15.65 11.88
N PHE A 45 -1.32 -16.94 11.96
CA PHE A 45 -0.91 -17.76 10.82
C PHE A 45 -2.01 -18.73 10.39
N TYR A 46 -2.77 -19.27 11.35
CA TYR A 46 -3.76 -20.33 11.15
C TYR A 46 -5.20 -19.91 11.43
N GLY A 47 -5.44 -18.65 11.80
CA GLY A 47 -6.80 -18.12 12.02
C GLY A 47 -7.60 -17.90 10.74
N MET A 48 -7.00 -18.15 9.57
CA MET A 48 -7.65 -18.11 8.26
C MET A 48 -7.57 -19.49 7.62
N ASP A 49 -8.67 -19.94 7.00
CA ASP A 49 -8.67 -21.22 6.31
C ASP A 49 -7.74 -21.21 5.08
N ASP A 50 -7.16 -22.38 4.78
CA ASP A 50 -6.17 -22.53 3.69
C ASP A 50 -6.72 -22.11 2.33
N VAL A 51 -8.01 -22.28 2.07
CA VAL A 51 -8.62 -21.91 0.79
C VAL A 51 -8.65 -20.38 0.64
N THR A 52 -9.05 -19.67 1.69
CA THR A 52 -9.02 -18.21 1.75
C THR A 52 -7.59 -17.68 1.71
N ALA A 53 -6.67 -18.26 2.48
CA ALA A 53 -5.26 -17.88 2.47
C ALA A 53 -4.62 -18.06 1.08
N ALA A 54 -4.88 -19.18 0.41
CA ALA A 54 -4.40 -19.44 -0.95
C ALA A 54 -5.02 -18.47 -1.97
N ARG A 55 -6.30 -18.12 -1.82
CA ARG A 55 -6.97 -17.13 -2.67
C ARG A 55 -6.35 -15.73 -2.51
N GLU A 56 -6.15 -15.26 -1.28
CA GLU A 56 -5.50 -13.98 -1.01
C GLU A 56 -4.05 -13.95 -1.51
N HIS A 57 -3.31 -15.05 -1.36
CA HIS A 57 -1.98 -15.18 -1.95
C HIS A 57 -1.99 -15.00 -3.48
N ARG A 58 -2.94 -15.66 -4.18
CA ARG A 58 -3.10 -15.52 -5.64
C ARG A 58 -3.52 -14.10 -6.04
N ILE A 59 -4.39 -13.46 -5.28
CA ILE A 59 -4.75 -12.05 -5.49
C ILE A 59 -3.53 -11.15 -5.30
N ALA A 60 -2.69 -11.38 -4.28
CA ALA A 60 -1.46 -10.63 -4.08
C ALA A 60 -0.46 -10.83 -5.22
N MET A 61 -0.36 -12.04 -5.79
CA MET A 61 0.40 -12.29 -7.01
C MET A 61 -0.13 -11.48 -8.19
N ALA A 62 -1.45 -11.47 -8.42
CA ALA A 62 -2.07 -10.68 -9.48
C ALA A 62 -1.86 -9.16 -9.29
N ARG A 63 -1.93 -8.66 -8.05
CA ARG A 63 -1.61 -7.26 -7.72
C ARG A 63 -0.15 -6.92 -8.04
N ARG A 64 0.80 -7.79 -7.68
CA ARG A 64 2.23 -7.60 -8.02
C ARG A 64 2.45 -7.62 -9.53
N MET A 65 1.76 -8.49 -10.26
CA MET A 65 1.80 -8.53 -11.73
C MET A 65 1.27 -7.25 -12.37
N ALA A 66 0.19 -6.69 -11.83
CA ALA A 66 -0.36 -5.41 -12.30
C ALA A 66 0.46 -4.19 -11.82
N GLY A 67 1.29 -4.36 -10.79
CA GLY A 67 2.16 -3.33 -10.25
C GLY A 67 3.13 -2.82 -11.30
N GLY A 68 3.00 -1.54 -11.68
CA GLY A 68 3.82 -0.90 -12.70
C GLY A 68 3.21 -0.89 -14.11
N LEU A 69 2.05 -1.54 -14.30
CA LEU A 69 1.30 -1.46 -15.56
C LEU A 69 0.32 -0.27 -15.53
N ARG A 70 0.12 0.37 -16.68
CA ARG A 70 -0.83 1.48 -16.87
C ARG A 70 -2.11 0.92 -17.48
N ILE A 71 -3.27 1.25 -16.90
CA ILE A 71 -4.57 0.92 -17.51
C ILE A 71 -5.06 2.15 -18.27
N THR A 72 -5.37 1.96 -19.56
CA THR A 72 -5.98 2.97 -20.41
C THR A 72 -7.50 2.87 -20.30
N VAL A 73 -8.16 3.90 -19.78
CA VAL A 73 -9.63 3.96 -19.70
C VAL A 73 -10.13 5.01 -20.68
N SER A 74 -11.07 4.63 -21.55
CA SER A 74 -11.73 5.55 -22.50
C SER A 74 -12.85 6.29 -21.78
N VAL A 75 -12.62 7.54 -21.39
CA VAL A 75 -13.67 8.39 -20.80
C VAL A 75 -14.43 9.09 -21.92
N GLN A 76 -15.73 8.79 -22.06
CA GLN A 76 -16.64 9.51 -22.97
C GLN A 76 -17.45 10.53 -22.17
N GLU A 77 -17.19 11.83 -22.37
CA GLU A 77 -18.11 12.89 -21.95
C GLU A 77 -19.04 13.22 -23.11
N VAL A 78 -20.32 12.87 -22.98
CA VAL A 78 -21.35 13.19 -23.98
C VAL A 78 -21.90 14.58 -23.67
N THR A 79 -21.27 15.60 -24.25
CA THR A 79 -21.89 16.90 -24.48
C THR A 79 -21.90 17.15 -25.99
N THR A 80 -23.08 17.45 -26.52
CA THR A 80 -23.36 17.67 -27.94
C THR A 80 -22.39 18.68 -28.55
N THR A 81 -21.65 18.23 -29.57
CA THR A 81 -20.75 18.96 -30.49
C THR A 81 -19.25 18.79 -30.18
N VAL A 82 -18.62 17.93 -30.99
CA VAL A 82 -17.18 17.54 -31.02
C VAL A 82 -16.73 16.68 -29.83
N VAL A 83 -16.61 15.38 -30.08
CA VAL A 83 -16.10 14.40 -29.10
C VAL A 83 -14.58 14.56 -28.96
N HIS A 84 -14.14 15.29 -27.95
CA HIS A 84 -12.74 15.28 -27.51
C HIS A 84 -12.50 14.05 -26.63
N ILE A 85 -12.08 12.94 -27.23
CA ILE A 85 -11.60 11.78 -26.47
C ILE A 85 -10.17 12.10 -25.98
N ALA A 86 -10.03 12.49 -24.73
CA ALA A 86 -8.72 12.64 -24.08
C ALA A 86 -8.42 11.35 -23.29
N PRO A 87 -7.58 10.43 -23.81
CA PRO A 87 -7.17 9.26 -23.04
C PRO A 87 -6.41 9.71 -21.80
N ARG A 88 -6.89 9.30 -20.62
CA ARG A 88 -6.22 9.54 -19.34
C ARG A 88 -5.86 8.19 -18.72
N GLU A 89 -4.63 8.10 -18.25
CA GLU A 89 -4.08 6.86 -17.70
C GLU A 89 -3.93 6.99 -16.19
N TYR A 90 -4.47 6.00 -15.49
CA TYR A 90 -4.53 5.95 -14.03
C TYR A 90 -4.00 4.59 -13.54
N PRO A 91 -3.51 4.51 -12.29
CA PRO A 91 -3.19 3.22 -11.71
C PRO A 91 -4.47 2.41 -11.48
N ALA A 92 -4.38 1.09 -11.64
CA ALA A 92 -5.48 0.16 -11.38
C ALA A 92 -5.86 0.09 -9.89
N PHE A 93 -4.88 0.38 -9.04
CA PHE A 93 -5.00 0.35 -7.59
C PHE A 93 -4.27 1.53 -6.98
N ILE A 94 -4.83 2.07 -5.91
CA ILE A 94 -4.19 3.07 -5.04
C ILE A 94 -3.82 2.41 -3.72
N SER A 95 -2.94 3.03 -2.95
CA SER A 95 -2.50 2.54 -1.65
C SER A 95 -2.84 3.60 -0.60
N PRO A 96 -4.11 3.65 -0.13
CA PRO A 96 -4.58 4.73 0.71
C PRO A 96 -3.67 4.96 1.90
N MET A 97 -3.24 6.21 2.07
CA MET A 97 -2.35 6.62 3.13
C MET A 97 -2.97 6.40 4.52
N SER A 98 -4.30 6.49 4.59
CA SER A 98 -5.09 6.23 5.81
C SER A 98 -4.96 4.79 6.32
N THR A 99 -4.82 3.81 5.42
CA THR A 99 -4.74 2.39 5.78
C THR A 99 -3.32 1.84 5.75
N ARG A 100 -2.34 2.57 5.20
CA ARG A 100 -0.93 2.14 5.16
C ARG A 100 -0.34 1.78 6.54
N ARG A 101 -0.69 2.54 7.59
CA ARG A 101 -0.16 2.31 8.95
C ARG A 101 -0.78 1.09 9.65
N SER A 102 -1.94 0.64 9.18
CA SER A 102 -2.66 -0.54 9.70
C SER A 102 -2.48 -1.77 8.81
N GLY A 103 -1.51 -1.76 7.89
CA GLY A 103 -1.27 -2.89 6.96
C GLY A 103 -2.26 -2.96 5.79
N GLY A 104 -3.04 -1.91 5.57
CA GLY A 104 -3.93 -1.81 4.43
C GLY A 104 -3.15 -1.79 3.12
N GLY A 105 -3.39 -2.81 2.30
CA GLY A 105 -2.79 -2.97 0.99
C GLY A 105 -3.43 -2.08 -0.09
N TYR A 106 -3.20 -2.48 -1.33
CA TYR A 106 -3.75 -1.82 -2.51
C TYR A 106 -5.27 -1.99 -2.62
N THR A 107 -5.99 -0.88 -2.80
CA THR A 107 -7.44 -0.85 -3.04
C THR A 107 -7.73 -0.54 -4.51
N PRO A 108 -8.79 -1.10 -5.12
CA PRO A 108 -9.19 -0.74 -6.48
C PRO A 108 -9.39 0.76 -6.62
N PHE A 109 -9.00 1.31 -7.76
CA PHE A 109 -9.17 2.73 -8.08
C PHE A 109 -10.30 2.92 -9.10
N ASP A 110 -11.27 3.77 -8.79
CA ASP A 110 -12.30 4.23 -9.72
C ASP A 110 -12.11 5.72 -10.07
N PRO A 111 -11.82 6.08 -11.34
CA PRO A 111 -11.65 7.48 -11.76
C PRO A 111 -12.93 8.31 -11.67
N HIS A 112 -14.11 7.68 -11.56
CA HIS A 112 -15.38 8.36 -11.35
C HIS A 112 -15.71 8.56 -9.86
N ASN A 113 -14.95 7.92 -8.97
CA ASN A 113 -15.08 8.11 -7.53
C ASN A 113 -14.22 9.31 -7.06
N PRO A 114 -14.84 10.39 -6.54
CA PRO A 114 -14.11 11.57 -6.10
C PRO A 114 -13.16 11.29 -4.92
N ALA A 115 -13.46 10.29 -4.07
CA ALA A 115 -12.59 9.92 -2.96
C ALA A 115 -11.30 9.25 -3.44
N ASP A 116 -11.41 8.34 -4.41
CA ASP A 116 -10.26 7.64 -5.01
C ASP A 116 -9.37 8.63 -5.77
N MET A 117 -9.98 9.58 -6.49
CA MET A 117 -9.27 10.67 -7.15
C MET A 117 -8.52 11.58 -6.16
N ALA A 118 -9.16 11.96 -5.05
CA ALA A 118 -8.54 12.78 -4.02
C ALA A 118 -7.41 12.05 -3.29
N GLU A 119 -7.51 10.73 -3.11
CA GLU A 119 -6.43 9.90 -2.57
C GLU A 119 -5.25 9.81 -3.55
N LEU A 120 -5.51 9.54 -4.83
CA LEU A 120 -4.47 9.49 -5.85
C LEU A 120 -3.70 10.82 -5.96
N GLN A 121 -4.41 11.95 -5.91
CA GLN A 121 -3.81 13.28 -5.91
C GLN A 121 -2.92 13.52 -4.67
N ARG A 122 -3.35 13.07 -3.49
CA ARG A 122 -2.56 13.16 -2.26
C ARG A 122 -1.30 12.30 -2.33
N GLU A 123 -1.41 11.06 -2.80
CA GLU A 123 -0.25 10.19 -3.02
C GLU A 123 0.77 10.85 -3.96
N GLY A 124 0.29 11.42 -5.08
CA GLY A 124 1.12 12.14 -6.05
C GLY A 124 1.80 13.38 -5.44
N ALA A 125 1.07 14.18 -4.67
CA ALA A 125 1.61 15.37 -4.01
C ALA A 125 2.70 15.03 -2.98
N VAL A 126 2.52 13.95 -2.19
CA VAL A 126 3.53 13.48 -1.23
C VAL A 126 4.77 12.94 -1.93
N ALA A 127 4.61 12.20 -3.03
CA ALA A 127 5.72 11.73 -3.84
C ALA A 127 6.50 12.91 -4.45
N MET A 128 5.77 13.93 -4.94
CA MET A 128 6.36 15.16 -5.48
C MET A 128 7.15 15.93 -4.40
N GLN A 129 6.60 16.06 -3.19
CA GLN A 129 7.31 16.69 -2.07
C GLN A 129 8.60 15.93 -1.73
N SER A 130 8.54 14.60 -1.71
CA SER A 130 9.72 13.77 -1.46
C SER A 130 10.78 13.94 -2.55
N TRP A 131 10.37 14.06 -3.81
CA TRP A 131 11.27 14.33 -4.94
C TRP A 131 11.93 15.71 -4.80
N LEU A 132 11.15 16.75 -4.53
CA LEU A 132 11.65 18.12 -4.34
C LEU A 132 12.68 18.18 -3.21
N ASN A 133 12.39 17.55 -2.06
CA ASN A 133 13.30 17.52 -0.92
C ASN A 133 14.65 16.87 -1.24
N ARG A 134 14.66 15.88 -2.14
CA ARG A 134 15.87 15.13 -2.47
C ARG A 134 16.66 15.73 -3.62
N TYR A 135 15.99 16.31 -4.61
CA TYR A 135 16.61 16.64 -5.90
C TYR A 135 16.53 18.11 -6.28
N ALA A 136 15.70 18.95 -5.65
CA ALA A 136 15.50 20.33 -6.10
C ALA A 136 16.82 21.14 -6.13
N GLY A 137 17.75 20.89 -5.21
CA GLY A 137 19.07 21.54 -5.21
C GLY A 137 19.92 21.24 -6.45
N ALA A 138 19.75 20.06 -7.07
CA ALA A 138 20.43 19.70 -8.31
C ALA A 138 19.86 20.43 -9.54
N PHE A 139 18.70 21.07 -9.41
CA PHE A 139 18.01 21.81 -10.46
C PHE A 139 17.79 23.28 -10.06
N ALA A 140 18.74 23.87 -9.32
CA ALA A 140 18.61 25.21 -8.76
C ALA A 140 18.32 26.30 -9.81
N ASP A 141 18.80 26.11 -11.05
CA ASP A 141 18.60 27.04 -12.18
C ASP A 141 17.30 26.79 -12.96
N THR A 142 16.47 25.83 -12.54
CA THR A 142 15.18 25.51 -13.17
C THR A 142 14.03 26.06 -12.34
N ASP A 143 13.00 26.61 -12.99
CA ASP A 143 11.78 26.98 -12.29
C ASP A 143 10.98 25.73 -11.88
N LEU A 144 10.92 25.48 -10.58
CA LEU A 144 10.18 24.38 -9.96
C LEU A 144 8.86 24.84 -9.32
N SER A 145 8.39 26.06 -9.61
CA SER A 145 7.19 26.68 -9.01
C SER A 145 5.95 25.78 -9.12
N VAL A 146 5.65 25.25 -10.31
CA VAL A 146 4.51 24.37 -10.56
C VAL A 146 4.61 23.07 -9.77
N MET A 147 5.80 22.48 -9.66
CA MET A 147 6.01 21.25 -8.88
C MET A 147 5.78 21.51 -7.39
N ARG A 148 6.23 22.67 -6.87
CA ARG A 148 5.98 23.11 -5.50
C ARG A 148 4.49 23.34 -5.24
N GLU A 149 3.76 23.94 -6.18
CA GLU A 149 2.32 24.13 -6.07
C GLU A 149 1.57 22.80 -5.99
N ILE A 150 1.92 21.83 -6.84
CA ILE A 150 1.34 20.48 -6.80
C ILE A 150 1.67 19.79 -5.47
N ALA A 151 2.92 19.88 -4.99
CA ALA A 151 3.33 19.28 -3.73
C ALA A 151 2.61 19.89 -2.51
N ALA A 152 2.32 21.19 -2.53
CA ALA A 152 1.60 21.88 -1.45
C ALA A 152 0.16 21.35 -1.22
N ARG A 153 -0.42 20.68 -2.22
CA ARG A 153 -1.74 20.03 -2.12
C ARG A 153 -1.74 18.76 -1.26
N ALA A 154 -0.56 18.31 -0.79
CA ALA A 154 -0.42 17.19 0.14
C ALA A 154 -0.86 17.52 1.58
N SER A 155 -0.90 18.81 1.95
CA SER A 155 -1.30 19.22 3.29
C SER A 155 -2.81 19.03 3.50
N PRO A 156 -3.27 18.43 4.61
CA PRO A 156 -4.68 18.45 4.94
C PRO A 156 -5.16 19.91 5.06
N PRO A 157 -6.45 20.21 4.78
CA PRO A 157 -6.99 21.51 5.16
C PRO A 157 -6.69 21.70 6.65
N ALA A 158 -6.09 22.84 6.99
CA ALA A 158 -5.90 23.22 8.38
C ALA A 158 -7.26 23.08 9.07
N LEU A 159 -7.33 22.26 10.11
CA LEU A 159 -8.49 22.24 10.99
C LEU A 159 -8.61 23.67 11.53
N SER A 160 -9.58 24.42 11.00
CA SER A 160 -9.99 25.69 11.55
C SER A 160 -10.44 25.43 12.99
N ALA A 161 -9.65 25.94 13.93
CA ALA A 161 -9.97 26.04 15.35
C ALA A 161 -11.08 27.07 15.59
#